data_AF-A0A0S4JGX8-F1
#
_entry.id   AF-A0A0S4JGX8-F1
#
_cell.length_a   1.000
_cell.length_b   1.000
_cell.length_c   1.000
_cell.angle_alpha   90.00
_cell.angle_beta   90.00
_cell.angle_gamma   90.00
#
_symmetry.space_group_name_H-M   'P 1'
#
loop_
_entity.id
_entity.type
_entity.pdbx_description
1 polymer ?
#
loop_
_entity_poly.entity_id
_entity_poly.type
_entity_poly.pdbx_seq_one_letter_code
_entity_poly.pdbx_strand_id
1 'polypeptide(L)'
;MLKRFDSVTNQAELNSLTLAARASGSVASYDSLVKKENEIAHAQAQLVLEIQVAEENVNKEIQEATTRKVAAARRAQELRDQIKAKKLAKASSTAEGYRIFLNRVGALYQELSLRKAVLAQVSTYSPHDLRHAPLESAYVFVNDWQQYADEVQQSLRELEVQGKGLSASGADATDVSILRALVADVQSLYTQVVADVAREHSRRENNADTVADFMRNQAQLVHWCRSQKNALESVQDTDQVQELCTSFQNNISVMETNLLVLLELSEPFAPNPQVTQALIEVNEVWLNLAVYAFERMRDTLMELHAQSGVEVATKKKVIFW
;
A
#
# COMPACT_ATOMS: atom_id res chain seq x y z
N MET A 1 -57.23 -63.40 -3.42
CA MET A 1 -57.53 -64.81 -3.75
C MET A 1 -58.30 -65.46 -2.60
N LEU A 2 -59.61 -65.18 -2.48
CA LEU A 2 -60.46 -65.73 -1.42
C LEU A 2 -61.86 -66.00 -2.01
N LYS A 3 -61.88 -66.80 -3.07
CA LYS A 3 -63.09 -67.38 -3.67
C LYS A 3 -62.79 -68.83 -4.04
N ARG A 4 -62.82 -69.70 -3.03
CA ARG A 4 -63.01 -71.16 -3.15
C ARG A 4 -63.17 -71.70 -1.73
N PHE A 5 -64.34 -71.44 -1.16
CA PHE A 5 -64.80 -72.09 0.06
C PHE A 5 -65.78 -73.20 -0.36
N ASP A 6 -65.29 -74.15 -1.17
CA ASP A 6 -66.04 -75.36 -1.56
C ASP A 6 -65.82 -76.51 -0.56
N SER A 7 -64.95 -76.34 0.45
CA SER A 7 -64.68 -77.40 1.43
C SER A 7 -65.87 -77.66 2.36
N VAL A 8 -66.67 -76.62 2.67
CA VAL A 8 -67.88 -76.76 3.51
C VAL A 8 -68.97 -77.53 2.78
N THR A 9 -69.10 -77.33 1.46
CA THR A 9 -70.04 -78.04 0.59
C THR A 9 -69.64 -79.50 0.41
N ASN A 10 -68.34 -79.77 0.21
CA ASN A 10 -67.82 -81.13 0.07
C ASN A 10 -67.95 -81.96 1.36
N GLN A 11 -67.77 -81.35 2.54
CA GLN A 11 -67.91 -82.04 3.83
C GLN A 11 -69.37 -82.41 4.13
N ALA A 12 -70.32 -81.53 3.81
CA ALA A 12 -71.74 -81.78 3.98
C ALA A 12 -72.23 -82.92 3.07
N GLU A 13 -71.76 -82.97 1.82
CA GLU A 13 -72.09 -84.05 0.89
C GLU A 13 -71.43 -85.39 1.28
N LEU A 14 -70.20 -85.37 1.80
CA LEU A 14 -69.55 -86.58 2.31
C LEU A 14 -70.36 -87.19 3.46
N ASN A 15 -70.76 -86.37 4.42
CA ASN A 15 -71.58 -86.78 5.56
C ASN A 15 -72.94 -87.38 5.12
N SER A 16 -73.54 -86.85 4.04
CA SER A 16 -74.77 -87.37 3.47
C SER A 16 -74.60 -88.75 2.81
N LEU A 17 -73.48 -88.98 2.11
CA LEU A 17 -73.13 -90.26 1.51
C LEU A 17 -72.74 -91.31 2.57
N THR A 18 -72.12 -90.90 3.68
CA THR A 18 -71.80 -91.80 4.81
C THR A 18 -73.06 -92.31 5.49
N LEU A 19 -74.08 -91.47 5.62
CA LEU A 19 -75.41 -91.83 6.11
C LEU A 19 -76.12 -92.80 5.15
N ALA A 20 -76.04 -92.56 3.83
CA ALA A 20 -76.61 -93.45 2.82
C ALA A 20 -75.92 -94.82 2.72
N ALA A 21 -74.60 -94.88 2.88
CA ALA A 21 -73.83 -96.13 2.90
C ALA A 21 -74.13 -96.98 4.13
N ARG A 22 -74.29 -96.36 5.31
CA ARG A 22 -74.68 -97.05 6.55
C ARG A 22 -76.11 -97.59 6.52
N ALA A 23 -77.03 -96.93 5.82
CA ALA A 23 -78.44 -97.35 5.74
C ALA A 23 -78.70 -98.48 4.71
N SER A 24 -77.87 -98.60 3.67
CA SER A 24 -78.13 -99.51 2.54
C SER A 24 -77.35 -100.83 2.57
N GLY A 25 -76.27 -100.94 3.35
CA GLY A 25 -75.43 -102.16 3.43
C GLY A 25 -74.84 -102.63 2.10
N SER A 26 -74.91 -101.80 1.05
CA SER A 26 -74.57 -102.14 -0.32
C SER A 26 -73.14 -101.73 -0.65
N VAL A 27 -72.36 -102.66 -1.21
CA VAL A 27 -70.97 -102.45 -1.68
C VAL A 27 -70.88 -101.25 -2.64
N ALA A 28 -71.91 -101.03 -3.48
CA ALA A 28 -71.96 -99.89 -4.41
C ALA A 28 -72.01 -98.52 -3.71
N SER A 29 -72.59 -98.44 -2.51
CA SER A 29 -72.64 -97.19 -1.75
C SER A 29 -71.30 -96.87 -1.10
N TYR A 30 -70.54 -97.88 -0.67
CA TYR A 30 -69.18 -97.73 -0.17
C TYR A 30 -68.20 -97.33 -1.27
N ASP A 31 -68.31 -97.88 -2.48
CA ASP A 31 -67.50 -97.48 -3.64
C ASP A 31 -67.70 -96.00 -4.00
N SER A 32 -68.94 -95.50 -3.93
CA SER A 32 -69.23 -94.08 -4.16
C SER A 32 -68.57 -93.17 -3.12
N LEU A 33 -68.46 -93.65 -1.88
CA LEU A 33 -67.86 -92.93 -0.76
C LEU A 33 -66.34 -92.89 -0.90
N VAL A 34 -65.72 -94.02 -1.21
CA VAL A 34 -64.27 -94.13 -1.48
C VAL A 34 -63.88 -93.28 -2.68
N LYS A 35 -64.72 -93.22 -3.73
CA LYS A 35 -64.48 -92.35 -4.89
C LYS A 35 -64.51 -90.87 -4.50
N LYS A 36 -65.50 -90.45 -3.71
CA LYS A 36 -65.58 -89.08 -3.17
C LYS A 36 -64.45 -88.74 -2.22
N GLU A 37 -64.04 -89.66 -1.35
CA GLU A 37 -62.88 -89.48 -0.47
C GLU A 37 -61.59 -89.33 -1.28
N ASN A 38 -61.40 -90.12 -2.34
CA ASN A 38 -60.27 -89.97 -3.25
C ASN A 38 -60.30 -88.65 -4.03
N GLU A 39 -61.48 -88.20 -4.47
CA GLU A 39 -61.65 -86.89 -5.13
C GLU A 39 -61.32 -85.74 -4.16
N ILE A 40 -61.74 -85.84 -2.91
CA ILE A 40 -61.43 -84.85 -1.87
C ILE A 40 -59.94 -84.89 -1.49
N ALA A 41 -59.34 -86.06 -1.35
CA ALA A 41 -57.92 -86.22 -1.09
C ALA A 41 -57.08 -85.65 -2.24
N HIS A 42 -57.50 -85.88 -3.49
CA HIS A 42 -56.85 -85.30 -4.67
C HIS A 42 -57.00 -83.77 -4.71
N ALA A 43 -58.19 -83.24 -4.39
CA ALA A 43 -58.42 -81.80 -4.32
C ALA A 43 -57.59 -81.14 -3.20
N GLN A 44 -57.45 -81.81 -2.05
CA GLN A 44 -56.59 -81.36 -0.95
C GLN A 44 -55.11 -81.39 -1.33
N ALA A 45 -54.64 -82.47 -1.98
CA ALA A 45 -53.26 -82.55 -2.46
C ALA A 45 -52.94 -81.46 -3.49
N GLN A 46 -53.88 -81.14 -4.38
CA GLN A 46 -53.74 -80.06 -5.36
C GLN A 46 -53.71 -78.68 -4.68
N LEU A 47 -54.53 -78.47 -3.66
CA LEU A 47 -54.54 -77.23 -2.89
C LEU A 47 -53.24 -77.02 -2.09
N VAL A 48 -52.69 -78.10 -1.50
CA VAL A 48 -51.39 -78.05 -0.81
C VAL A 48 -50.27 -77.68 -1.80
N LEU A 49 -50.29 -78.23 -3.01
CA LEU A 49 -49.33 -77.89 -4.06
C LEU A 49 -49.46 -76.41 -4.49
N GLU A 50 -50.70 -75.91 -4.66
CA GLU A 50 -50.96 -74.50 -4.98
C GLU A 50 -50.50 -73.55 -3.87
N ILE A 51 -50.67 -73.93 -2.60
CA ILE A 51 -50.17 -73.17 -1.44
C ILE A 51 -48.64 -73.16 -1.44
N GLN A 52 -47.98 -74.31 -1.64
CA GLN A 52 -46.52 -74.38 -1.70
C GLN A 52 -45.93 -73.51 -2.81
N VAL A 53 -46.52 -73.55 -4.01
CA VAL A 53 -46.10 -72.69 -5.13
C VAL A 53 -46.36 -71.21 -4.82
N ALA A 54 -47.46 -70.87 -4.16
CA ALA A 54 -47.73 -69.50 -3.74
C ALA A 54 -46.74 -69.02 -2.67
N GLU A 55 -46.38 -69.85 -1.70
CA GLU A 55 -45.40 -69.55 -0.66
C GLU A 55 -44.00 -69.36 -1.26
N GLU A 56 -43.57 -70.20 -2.20
CA GLU A 56 -42.30 -70.04 -2.91
C GLU A 56 -42.24 -68.73 -3.71
N ASN A 57 -43.34 -68.39 -4.40
CA ASN A 57 -43.42 -67.14 -5.16
C ASN A 57 -43.37 -65.91 -4.23
N VAL A 58 -44.11 -65.92 -3.11
CA VAL A 58 -44.07 -64.84 -2.11
C VAL A 58 -42.69 -64.74 -1.47
N ASN A 59 -42.05 -65.86 -1.13
CA ASN A 59 -40.70 -65.86 -0.56
C ASN A 59 -39.68 -65.30 -1.56
N LYS A 60 -39.81 -65.63 -2.85
CA LYS A 60 -38.97 -65.05 -3.90
C LYS A 60 -39.18 -63.55 -4.05
N GLU A 61 -40.42 -63.08 -4.04
CA GLU A 61 -40.72 -61.63 -4.06
C GLU A 61 -40.16 -60.90 -2.83
N ILE A 62 -40.23 -61.50 -1.64
CA ILE A 62 -39.64 -60.95 -0.41
C ILE A 62 -38.11 -60.89 -0.53
N GLN A 63 -37.46 -61.93 -1.07
CA GLN A 63 -36.00 -61.93 -1.31
C GLN A 63 -35.59 -60.87 -2.35
N GLU A 64 -36.35 -60.71 -3.43
CA GLU A 64 -36.09 -59.66 -4.42
C GLU A 64 -36.34 -58.25 -3.84
N ALA A 65 -37.37 -58.08 -3.01
CA ALA A 65 -37.65 -56.81 -2.35
C ALA A 65 -36.58 -56.45 -1.31
N THR A 66 -36.10 -57.43 -0.54
CA THR A 66 -35.04 -57.23 0.47
C THR A 66 -33.70 -56.91 -0.20
N THR A 67 -33.33 -57.61 -1.27
CA THR A 67 -32.11 -57.32 -2.03
C THR A 67 -32.16 -55.94 -2.69
N ARG A 68 -33.30 -55.55 -3.28
CA ARG A 68 -33.51 -54.17 -3.80
C ARG A 68 -33.38 -53.12 -2.69
N LYS A 69 -33.96 -53.37 -1.50
CA LYS A 69 -33.86 -52.45 -0.36
C LYS A 69 -32.42 -52.30 0.15
N VAL A 70 -31.67 -53.39 0.24
CA VAL A 70 -30.25 -53.36 0.65
C VAL A 70 -29.39 -52.64 -0.39
N ALA A 71 -29.60 -52.90 -1.69
CA ALA A 71 -28.90 -52.21 -2.77
C ALA A 71 -29.21 -50.69 -2.78
N ALA A 72 -30.47 -50.31 -2.57
CA ALA A 72 -30.88 -48.92 -2.47
C ALA A 72 -30.26 -48.22 -1.24
N ALA A 73 -30.22 -48.89 -0.09
CA ALA A 73 -29.59 -48.38 1.12
C ALA A 73 -28.08 -48.17 0.93
N ARG A 74 -27.39 -49.12 0.27
CA ARG A 74 -25.97 -48.99 -0.05
C ARG A 74 -25.69 -47.81 -0.98
N ARG A 75 -26.48 -47.65 -2.04
CA ARG A 75 -26.34 -46.52 -2.99
C ARG A 75 -26.61 -45.17 -2.30
N ALA A 76 -27.60 -45.11 -1.40
CA ALA A 76 -27.87 -43.90 -0.62
C ALA A 76 -26.70 -43.55 0.31
N GLN A 77 -26.06 -44.55 0.91
CA GLN A 77 -24.88 -44.36 1.75
C GLN A 77 -23.67 -43.88 0.93
N GLU A 78 -23.40 -44.51 -0.22
CA GLU A 78 -22.34 -44.09 -1.14
C GLU A 78 -22.52 -42.63 -1.60
N LEU A 79 -23.76 -42.22 -1.92
CA LEU A 79 -24.06 -40.83 -2.28
C LEU A 79 -23.83 -39.86 -1.11
N ARG A 80 -24.18 -40.24 0.13
CA ARG A 80 -23.91 -39.42 1.32
C ARG A 80 -22.41 -39.24 1.54
N ASP A 81 -21.63 -40.32 1.37
CA ASP A 81 -20.18 -40.28 1.54
C ASP A 81 -19.50 -39.47 0.43
N GLN A 82 -19.99 -39.55 -0.82
CA GLN A 82 -19.56 -38.66 -1.90
C GLN A 82 -19.88 -37.19 -1.63
N ILE A 83 -21.07 -36.88 -1.09
CA ILE A 83 -21.44 -35.50 -0.72
C ILE A 83 -20.53 -34.99 0.40
N LYS A 84 -20.25 -35.81 1.42
CA LYS A 84 -19.31 -35.46 2.50
C LYS A 84 -17.91 -35.21 1.96
N ALA A 85 -17.38 -36.08 1.11
CA ALA A 85 -16.06 -35.93 0.50
C ALA A 85 -15.97 -34.64 -0.34
N LYS A 86 -16.99 -34.34 -1.16
CA LYS A 86 -17.06 -33.09 -1.94
C LYS A 86 -17.13 -31.85 -1.04
N LYS A 87 -17.88 -31.90 0.06
CA LYS A 87 -17.93 -30.80 1.05
C LYS A 87 -16.57 -30.59 1.71
N LEU A 88 -15.88 -31.65 2.09
CA LEU A 88 -14.56 -31.59 2.72
C LEU A 88 -13.50 -31.03 1.75
N ALA A 89 -13.50 -31.51 0.50
CA ALA A 89 -12.60 -31.00 -0.54
C ALA A 89 -12.83 -29.51 -0.83
N LYS A 90 -14.11 -29.08 -0.90
CA LYS A 90 -14.47 -27.66 -1.06
C LYS A 90 -14.00 -26.81 0.12
N ALA A 91 -14.18 -27.30 1.35
CA ALA A 91 -13.71 -26.61 2.56
C ALA A 91 -12.17 -26.46 2.58
N SER A 92 -11.44 -27.53 2.23
CA SER A 92 -9.97 -27.50 2.13
C SER A 92 -9.47 -26.52 1.08
N SER A 93 -10.10 -26.49 -0.11
CA SER A 93 -9.74 -25.55 -1.17
C SER A 93 -10.04 -24.09 -0.78
N THR A 94 -11.14 -23.86 -0.06
CA THR A 94 -11.51 -22.51 0.43
C THR A 94 -10.53 -22.02 1.49
N ALA A 95 -10.11 -22.89 2.41
CA ALA A 95 -9.14 -22.56 3.46
C ALA A 95 -7.77 -22.19 2.87
N GLU A 96 -7.29 -22.95 1.86
CA GLU A 96 -6.04 -22.64 1.18
C GLU A 96 -6.11 -21.33 0.39
N GLY A 97 -7.23 -21.08 -0.31
CA GLY A 97 -7.47 -19.80 -0.98
C GLY A 97 -7.47 -18.61 -0.02
N TYR A 98 -8.06 -18.77 1.16
CA TYR A 98 -8.06 -17.76 2.22
C TYR A 98 -6.64 -17.49 2.76
N ARG A 99 -5.83 -18.53 2.96
CA ARG A 99 -4.43 -18.39 3.38
C ARG A 99 -3.60 -17.60 2.37
N ILE A 100 -3.74 -17.90 1.08
CA ILE A 100 -3.04 -17.18 0.00
C ILE A 100 -3.49 -15.71 -0.04
N PHE A 101 -4.79 -15.47 0.09
CA PHE A 101 -5.35 -14.12 0.17
C PHE A 101 -4.75 -13.31 1.34
N LEU A 102 -4.76 -13.86 2.56
CA LEU A 102 -4.19 -13.19 3.73
C LEU A 102 -2.70 -12.89 3.56
N ASN A 103 -1.92 -13.81 2.99
CA ASN A 103 -0.51 -13.59 2.73
C ASN A 103 -0.28 -12.44 1.74
N ARG A 104 -1.09 -12.36 0.68
CA ARG A 104 -1.00 -11.23 -0.28
C ARG A 104 -1.41 -9.90 0.36
N VAL A 105 -2.46 -9.89 1.18
CA VAL A 105 -2.86 -8.69 1.95
C VAL A 105 -1.73 -8.25 2.88
N GLY A 106 -1.14 -9.18 3.63
CA GLY A 106 -0.03 -8.89 4.55
C GLY A 106 1.23 -8.37 3.84
N ALA A 107 1.61 -8.99 2.72
CA ALA A 107 2.75 -8.55 1.92
C ALA A 107 2.55 -7.13 1.37
N LEU A 108 1.38 -6.85 0.80
CA LEU A 108 1.07 -5.52 0.27
C LEU A 108 1.02 -4.46 1.37
N TYR A 109 0.45 -4.80 2.54
CA TYR A 109 0.43 -3.91 3.70
C TYR A 109 1.85 -3.56 4.19
N GLN A 110 2.73 -4.56 4.28
CA GLN A 110 4.12 -4.37 4.71
C GLN A 110 4.88 -3.46 3.74
N GLU A 111 4.74 -3.69 2.43
CA GLU A 111 5.42 -2.87 1.43
C GLU A 111 4.93 -1.42 1.45
N LEU A 112 3.61 -1.21 1.47
CA LEU A 112 3.02 0.13 1.55
C LEU A 112 3.42 0.85 2.85
N SER A 113 3.50 0.13 3.97
CA SER A 113 3.93 0.68 5.26
C SER A 113 5.40 1.10 5.24
N LEU A 114 6.27 0.29 4.61
CA LEU A 114 7.68 0.63 4.44
C LEU A 114 7.83 1.90 3.59
N ARG A 115 7.13 1.97 2.45
CA ARG A 115 7.16 3.15 1.58
C ARG A 115 6.60 4.38 2.27
N LYS A 116 5.51 4.26 3.03
CA LYS A 116 4.97 5.34 3.87
C LYS A 116 6.03 5.84 4.86
N ALA A 117 6.74 4.94 5.54
CA ALA A 117 7.77 5.30 6.50
C ALA A 117 8.94 6.04 5.83
N VAL A 118 9.40 5.57 4.67
CA VAL A 118 10.47 6.23 3.90
C VAL A 118 10.02 7.61 3.43
N LEU A 119 8.83 7.75 2.84
CA LEU A 119 8.32 9.04 2.37
C LEU A 119 8.08 10.02 3.53
N ALA A 120 7.55 9.54 4.64
CA ALA A 120 7.36 10.35 5.85
C ALA A 120 8.71 10.80 6.45
N GLN A 121 9.73 9.96 6.39
CA GLN A 121 11.08 10.37 6.79
C GLN A 121 11.61 11.45 5.85
N VAL A 122 11.44 11.29 4.53
CA VAL A 122 11.91 12.29 3.56
C VAL A 122 11.19 13.63 3.74
N SER A 123 9.89 13.61 4.03
CA SER A 123 9.12 14.84 4.26
C SER A 123 9.49 15.58 5.55
N THR A 124 10.22 14.95 6.48
CA THR A 124 10.72 15.62 7.69
C THR A 124 12.03 16.39 7.44
N TYR A 125 12.72 16.15 6.32
CA TYR A 125 13.96 16.86 6.04
C TYR A 125 13.70 18.34 5.78
N SER A 126 14.52 19.20 6.38
CA SER A 126 14.57 20.60 5.99
C SER A 126 15.15 20.73 4.56
N PRO A 127 14.93 21.86 3.86
CA PRO A 127 15.58 22.11 2.57
C PRO A 127 17.11 22.00 2.63
N HIS A 128 17.71 22.33 3.78
CA HIS A 128 19.13 22.16 4.03
C HIS A 128 19.52 20.68 4.17
N ASP A 129 18.73 19.87 4.85
CA ASP A 129 19.03 18.44 5.03
C ASP A 129 18.81 17.65 3.73
N LEU A 130 17.82 18.03 2.91
CA LEU A 130 17.64 17.50 1.56
C LEU A 130 18.89 17.72 0.69
N ARG A 131 19.70 18.76 0.96
CA ARG A 131 20.96 19.04 0.26
C ARG A 131 22.03 17.97 0.48
N HIS A 132 22.06 17.39 1.67
CA HIS A 132 23.10 16.47 2.11
C HIS A 132 22.59 15.04 2.32
N ALA A 133 21.27 14.85 2.31
CA ALA A 133 20.66 13.54 2.37
C ALA A 133 21.14 12.72 1.16
N PRO A 134 21.51 11.44 1.35
CA PRO A 134 21.69 10.49 0.27
C PRO A 134 20.32 10.25 -0.37
N LEU A 135 19.90 11.19 -1.22
CA LEU A 135 18.61 11.15 -1.89
C LEU A 135 18.56 10.03 -2.93
N GLU A 136 19.66 9.34 -3.22
CA GLU A 136 19.71 8.22 -4.17
C GLU A 136 18.62 7.18 -3.86
N SER A 137 18.42 6.81 -2.59
CA SER A 137 17.34 5.90 -2.22
C SER A 137 15.96 6.52 -2.39
N ALA A 138 15.78 7.81 -2.09
CA ALA A 138 14.52 8.52 -2.27
C ALA A 138 14.17 8.70 -3.77
N TYR A 139 15.17 8.96 -4.61
CA TYR A 139 15.03 9.11 -6.06
C TYR A 139 14.61 7.81 -6.73
N VAL A 140 15.13 6.65 -6.28
CA VAL A 140 14.66 5.35 -6.77
C VAL A 140 13.17 5.17 -6.49
N PHE A 141 12.70 5.50 -5.27
CA PHE A 141 11.27 5.44 -4.96
C PHE A 141 10.44 6.49 -5.70
N VAL A 142 11.04 7.65 -6.00
CA VAL A 142 10.35 8.74 -6.71
C VAL A 142 10.15 8.42 -8.18
N ASN A 143 11.19 7.91 -8.84
CA ASN A 143 11.21 7.68 -10.28
C ASN A 143 10.35 6.49 -10.71
N ASP A 144 10.27 5.45 -9.88
CA ASP A 144 9.53 4.23 -10.21
C ASP A 144 8.08 4.23 -9.69
N TRP A 145 7.63 5.35 -9.10
CA TRP A 145 6.32 5.41 -8.46
C TRP A 145 5.15 5.17 -9.39
N GLN A 146 5.18 5.69 -10.62
CA GLN A 146 4.03 5.54 -11.53
C GLN A 146 3.78 4.06 -11.85
N GLN A 147 4.85 3.33 -12.17
CA GLN A 147 4.78 1.89 -12.39
C GLN A 147 4.30 1.17 -11.13
N TYR A 148 4.87 1.50 -9.97
CA TYR A 148 4.48 0.89 -8.70
C TYR A 148 3.02 1.16 -8.34
N ALA A 149 2.53 2.39 -8.54
CA ALA A 149 1.16 2.76 -8.26
C ALA A 149 0.19 1.94 -9.11
N ASP A 150 0.51 1.74 -10.39
CA ASP A 150 -0.30 0.89 -11.29
C ASP A 150 -0.31 -0.57 -10.82
N GLU A 151 0.84 -1.12 -10.42
CA GLU A 151 0.98 -2.49 -9.87
C GLU A 151 0.20 -2.68 -8.56
N VAL A 152 0.26 -1.69 -7.66
CA VAL A 152 -0.50 -1.69 -6.40
C VAL A 152 -1.99 -1.61 -6.66
N GLN A 153 -2.44 -0.72 -7.54
CA GLN A 153 -3.85 -0.58 -7.89
C GLN A 153 -4.40 -1.84 -8.58
N GLN A 154 -3.58 -2.52 -9.39
CA GLN A 154 -3.93 -3.83 -9.93
C GLN A 154 -4.02 -4.88 -8.82
N SER A 155 -3.01 -4.99 -7.96
CA SER A 155 -2.98 -5.96 -6.85
C SER A 155 -4.16 -5.77 -5.90
N LEU A 156 -4.54 -4.52 -5.64
CA LEU A 156 -5.66 -4.17 -4.78
C LEU A 156 -7.00 -4.56 -5.42
N ARG A 157 -7.17 -4.33 -6.73
CA ARG A 157 -8.34 -4.83 -7.49
C ARG A 157 -8.43 -6.36 -7.48
N GLU A 158 -7.31 -7.06 -7.66
CA GLU A 158 -7.27 -8.53 -7.57
C GLU A 158 -7.68 -9.03 -6.19
N LEU A 159 -7.15 -8.41 -5.12
CA LEU A 159 -7.49 -8.73 -3.74
C LEU A 159 -8.96 -8.48 -3.43
N GLU A 160 -9.55 -7.40 -3.95
CA GLU A 160 -10.99 -7.14 -3.79
C GLU A 160 -11.85 -8.21 -4.45
N VAL A 161 -11.48 -8.65 -5.66
CA VAL A 161 -12.19 -9.73 -6.38
C VAL A 161 -12.06 -11.05 -5.61
N GLN A 162 -10.84 -11.39 -5.16
CA GLN A 162 -10.57 -12.59 -4.37
C GLN A 162 -11.33 -12.55 -3.03
N GLY A 163 -11.31 -11.42 -2.33
CA GLY A 163 -12.02 -11.20 -1.07
C GLY A 163 -13.54 -11.41 -1.23
N LYS A 164 -14.15 -10.82 -2.27
CA LYS A 164 -15.58 -11.02 -2.58
C LYS A 164 -15.91 -12.50 -2.87
N GLY A 165 -15.05 -13.20 -3.60
CA GLY A 165 -15.21 -14.64 -3.89
C GLY A 165 -15.13 -15.52 -2.63
N LEU A 166 -14.26 -15.14 -1.68
CA LEU A 166 -14.13 -15.82 -0.39
C LEU A 166 -15.30 -15.52 0.55
N SER A 167 -15.79 -14.27 0.60
CA SER A 167 -17.01 -13.89 1.33
C SER A 167 -18.24 -14.67 0.84
N ALA A 168 -18.41 -14.79 -0.49
CA ALA A 168 -19.50 -15.56 -1.07
C ALA A 168 -19.42 -17.07 -0.74
N SER A 169 -18.22 -17.55 -0.38
CA SER A 169 -17.97 -18.93 0.04
C SER A 169 -18.14 -19.15 1.56
N GLY A 170 -18.52 -18.11 2.31
CA GLY A 170 -18.75 -18.16 3.75
C GLY A 170 -17.51 -17.92 4.63
N ALA A 171 -16.40 -17.47 4.05
CA ALA A 171 -15.23 -17.04 4.81
C ALA A 171 -15.36 -15.57 5.22
N ASP A 172 -14.92 -15.23 6.43
CA ASP A 172 -14.89 -13.85 6.93
C ASP A 172 -13.75 -13.11 6.20
N ALA A 173 -14.10 -12.38 5.15
CA ALA A 173 -13.10 -11.70 4.32
C ALA A 173 -12.57 -10.47 5.06
N THR A 174 -11.25 -10.40 5.20
CA THR A 174 -10.56 -9.22 5.71
C THR A 174 -10.89 -8.01 4.86
N ASP A 175 -11.27 -6.91 5.51
CA ASP A 175 -11.60 -5.67 4.82
C ASP A 175 -10.34 -5.06 4.17
N VAL A 176 -10.37 -4.95 2.84
CA VAL A 176 -9.31 -4.36 2.01
C VAL A 176 -9.32 -2.82 2.11
N SER A 177 -10.30 -2.21 2.77
CA SER A 177 -10.40 -0.75 2.97
C SER A 177 -9.14 -0.15 3.63
N ILE A 178 -8.52 -0.87 4.56
CA ILE A 178 -7.28 -0.45 5.23
C ILE A 178 -6.15 -0.27 4.22
N LEU A 179 -6.04 -1.19 3.24
CA LEU A 179 -5.05 -1.07 2.17
C LEU A 179 -5.37 0.14 1.27
N ARG A 180 -6.63 0.42 0.95
CA ARG A 180 -6.99 1.61 0.16
C ARG A 180 -6.61 2.90 0.86
N ALA A 181 -6.91 3.00 2.15
CA ALA A 181 -6.53 4.16 2.96
C ALA A 181 -5.00 4.33 2.97
N LEU A 182 -4.26 3.24 3.13
CA LEU A 182 -2.81 3.27 3.12
C LEU A 182 -2.24 3.67 1.75
N VAL A 183 -2.83 3.21 0.64
CA VAL A 183 -2.45 3.66 -0.71
C VAL A 183 -2.68 5.15 -0.89
N ALA A 184 -3.82 5.67 -0.43
CA ALA A 184 -4.12 7.11 -0.49
C ALA A 184 -3.11 7.93 0.32
N ASP A 185 -2.75 7.47 1.53
CA ASP A 185 -1.73 8.11 2.37
C ASP A 185 -0.36 8.15 1.67
N VAL A 186 0.07 7.02 1.12
CA VAL A 186 1.36 6.92 0.42
C VAL A 186 1.36 7.82 -0.82
N GLN A 187 0.25 7.84 -1.58
CA GLN A 187 0.12 8.71 -2.75
C GLN A 187 0.17 10.20 -2.38
N SER A 188 -0.51 10.60 -1.30
CA SER A 188 -0.46 11.98 -0.80
C SER A 188 0.95 12.38 -0.39
N LEU A 189 1.65 11.53 0.39
CA LEU A 189 3.03 11.76 0.80
C LEU A 189 3.97 11.82 -0.40
N TYR A 190 3.78 10.94 -1.37
CA TYR A 190 4.57 10.93 -2.60
C TYR A 190 4.46 12.26 -3.33
N THR A 191 3.25 12.76 -3.58
CA THR A 191 3.05 14.03 -4.30
C THR A 191 3.72 15.20 -3.57
N GLN A 192 3.65 15.20 -2.23
CA GLN A 192 4.33 16.21 -1.42
C GLN A 192 5.86 16.11 -1.56
N VAL A 193 6.43 14.92 -1.36
CA VAL A 193 7.87 14.69 -1.43
C VAL A 193 8.42 15.03 -2.82
N VAL A 194 7.73 14.65 -3.89
CA VAL A 194 8.12 15.00 -5.26
C VAL A 194 8.15 16.50 -5.47
N ALA A 195 7.12 17.21 -5.00
CA ALA A 195 7.06 18.65 -5.13
C ALA A 195 8.19 19.34 -4.37
N ASP A 196 8.52 18.87 -3.16
CA ASP A 196 9.60 19.42 -2.35
C ASP A 196 10.98 19.11 -2.93
N VAL A 197 11.20 17.88 -3.43
CA VAL A 197 12.44 17.49 -4.13
C VAL A 197 12.61 18.27 -5.44
N ALA A 198 11.55 18.41 -6.25
CA ALA A 198 11.60 19.19 -7.48
C ALA A 198 11.87 20.67 -7.20
N ARG A 199 11.22 21.24 -6.18
CA ARG A 199 11.48 22.62 -5.74
C ARG A 199 12.93 22.80 -5.32
N GLU A 200 13.49 21.86 -4.56
CA GLU A 200 14.89 21.91 -4.14
C GLU A 200 15.84 21.71 -5.33
N HIS A 201 15.51 20.85 -6.30
CA HIS A 201 16.30 20.68 -7.53
C HIS A 201 16.33 21.98 -8.35
N SER A 202 15.16 22.58 -8.61
CA SER A 202 15.08 23.87 -9.30
C SER A 202 15.78 24.99 -8.53
N ARG A 203 15.69 24.97 -7.19
CA ARG A 203 16.46 25.90 -6.35
C ARG A 203 17.95 25.71 -6.54
N ARG A 204 18.46 24.47 -6.60
CA ARG A 204 19.88 24.18 -6.84
C ARG A 204 20.37 24.62 -8.21
N GLU A 205 19.61 24.32 -9.26
CA GLU A 205 19.95 24.73 -10.63
C GLU A 205 20.00 26.25 -10.73
N ASN A 206 18.98 26.95 -10.22
CA ASN A 206 18.98 28.41 -10.20
C ASN A 206 20.06 28.99 -9.27
N ASN A 207 20.41 28.30 -8.19
CA ASN A 207 21.42 28.73 -7.22
C ASN A 207 22.86 28.60 -7.74
N ALA A 208 23.17 27.65 -8.63
CA ALA A 208 24.54 27.49 -9.12
C ALA A 208 24.98 28.70 -9.95
N ASP A 209 24.13 29.14 -10.88
CA ASP A 209 24.39 30.31 -11.71
C ASP A 209 24.35 31.61 -10.89
N THR A 210 23.41 31.72 -9.94
CA THR A 210 23.32 32.92 -9.09
C THR A 210 24.42 33.01 -8.03
N VAL A 211 24.97 31.90 -7.53
CA VAL A 211 26.17 31.95 -6.67
C VAL A 211 27.39 32.41 -7.47
N ALA A 212 27.55 31.95 -8.71
CA ALA A 212 28.64 32.43 -9.57
C ALA A 212 28.52 33.94 -9.85
N ASP A 213 27.30 34.43 -10.10
CA ASP A 213 27.03 35.85 -10.28
C ASP A 213 27.27 36.65 -8.99
N PHE A 214 26.82 36.14 -7.84
CA PHE A 214 27.12 36.72 -6.53
C PHE A 214 28.63 36.86 -6.30
N MET A 215 29.40 35.78 -6.54
CA MET A 215 30.86 35.79 -6.38
C MET A 215 31.53 36.78 -7.33
N ARG A 216 31.01 36.93 -8.56
CA ARG A 216 31.51 37.92 -9.53
C ARG A 216 31.28 39.35 -9.05
N ASN A 217 30.07 39.66 -8.58
CA ASN A 217 29.72 40.98 -8.05
C ASN A 217 30.55 41.32 -6.80
N GLN A 218 30.70 40.36 -5.89
CA GLN A 218 31.55 40.50 -4.71
C GLN A 218 33.02 40.76 -5.09
N ALA A 219 33.57 39.99 -6.03
CA ALA A 219 34.96 40.15 -6.47
C ALA A 219 35.20 41.51 -7.14
N GLN A 220 34.23 42.03 -7.90
CA GLN A 220 34.29 43.37 -8.46
C GLN A 220 34.35 44.46 -7.38
N LEU A 221 33.53 44.35 -6.34
CA LEU A 221 33.55 45.31 -5.23
C LEU A 221 34.85 45.25 -4.43
N VAL A 222 35.34 44.04 -4.14
CA VAL A 222 36.64 43.86 -3.48
C VAL A 222 37.77 44.45 -4.32
N HIS A 223 37.79 44.19 -5.63
CA HIS A 223 38.78 44.75 -6.53
C HIS A 223 38.71 46.27 -6.58
N TRP A 224 37.51 46.85 -6.68
CA TRP A 224 37.32 48.29 -6.66
C TRP A 224 37.84 48.90 -5.36
N CYS A 225 37.49 48.35 -4.20
CA CYS A 225 37.94 48.87 -2.91
C CYS A 225 39.48 48.82 -2.78
N ARG A 226 40.10 47.71 -3.19
CA ARG A 226 41.57 47.59 -3.19
C ARG A 226 42.22 48.60 -4.15
N SER A 227 41.63 48.81 -5.32
CA SER A 227 42.11 49.79 -6.31
C SER A 227 42.05 51.23 -5.75
N GLN A 228 40.94 51.61 -5.10
CA GLN A 228 40.81 52.91 -4.45
C GLN A 228 41.83 53.11 -3.32
N LYS A 229 42.06 52.07 -2.51
CA LYS A 229 43.07 52.11 -1.43
C LYS A 229 44.47 52.31 -2.00
N ASN A 230 44.85 51.53 -3.01
CA ASN A 230 46.15 51.64 -3.67
C ASN A 230 46.34 53.03 -4.33
N ALA A 231 45.27 53.59 -4.91
CA ALA A 231 45.30 54.95 -5.46
C ALA A 231 45.60 55.97 -4.35
N LEU A 232 44.89 55.92 -3.23
CA LEU A 232 45.14 56.78 -2.07
C LEU A 232 46.55 56.63 -1.49
N GLU A 233 47.09 55.41 -1.45
CA GLU A 233 48.46 55.13 -1.00
C GLU A 233 49.53 55.74 -1.93
N SER A 234 49.26 55.76 -3.23
CA SER A 234 50.21 56.26 -4.24
C SER A 234 50.28 57.78 -4.32
N VAL A 235 49.27 58.49 -3.81
CA VAL A 235 49.15 59.94 -3.93
C VAL A 235 49.89 60.65 -2.80
N GLN A 236 50.86 61.47 -3.18
CA GLN A 236 51.64 62.32 -2.28
C GLN A 236 51.18 63.79 -2.30
N ASP A 237 50.57 64.22 -3.40
CA ASP A 237 50.09 65.59 -3.56
C ASP A 237 48.80 65.82 -2.78
N THR A 238 48.75 66.91 -2.03
CA THR A 238 47.65 67.22 -1.10
C THR A 238 46.34 67.48 -1.83
N ASP A 239 46.39 68.20 -2.95
CA ASP A 239 45.19 68.51 -3.75
C ASP A 239 44.57 67.22 -4.31
N GLN A 240 45.41 66.27 -4.72
CA GLN A 240 44.98 64.96 -5.22
C GLN A 240 44.41 64.06 -4.10
N VAL A 241 44.98 64.12 -2.88
CA VAL A 241 44.38 63.42 -1.70
C VAL A 241 42.98 63.97 -1.44
N GLN A 242 42.80 65.29 -1.48
CA GLN A 242 41.51 65.93 -1.25
C GLN A 242 40.49 65.54 -2.33
N GLU A 243 40.90 65.54 -3.60
CA GLU A 243 40.06 65.12 -4.73
C GLU A 243 39.61 63.65 -4.58
N LEU A 244 40.55 62.74 -4.30
CA LEU A 244 40.24 61.32 -4.11
C LEU A 244 39.33 61.07 -2.91
N CYS A 245 39.55 61.75 -1.79
CA CYS A 245 38.69 61.61 -0.61
C CYS A 245 37.30 62.20 -0.83
N THR A 246 37.18 63.29 -1.60
CA THR A 246 35.89 63.85 -2.00
C THR A 246 35.14 62.89 -2.92
N SER A 247 35.85 62.30 -3.88
CA SER A 247 35.30 61.24 -4.75
C SER A 247 34.86 60.03 -3.93
N PHE A 248 35.67 59.58 -2.96
CA PHE A 248 35.31 58.50 -2.04
C PHE A 248 34.03 58.83 -1.27
N GLN A 249 33.93 60.02 -0.68
CA GLN A 249 32.75 60.46 0.07
C GLN A 249 31.48 60.44 -0.78
N ASN A 250 31.58 60.84 -2.06
CA ASN A 250 30.46 60.80 -2.99
C ASN A 250 30.04 59.36 -3.37
N ASN A 251 30.94 58.38 -3.25
CA ASN A 251 30.68 56.99 -3.56
C ASN A 251 30.21 56.15 -2.35
N ILE A 252 30.21 56.69 -1.13
CA ILE A 252 29.80 55.96 0.09
C ILE A 252 28.38 55.41 -0.06
N SER A 253 27.41 56.23 -0.46
CA SER A 253 26.01 55.81 -0.59
C SER A 253 25.81 54.73 -1.66
N VAL A 254 26.57 54.81 -2.75
CA VAL A 254 26.56 53.80 -3.81
C VAL A 254 27.11 52.48 -3.27
N MET A 255 28.20 52.52 -2.49
CA MET A 255 28.77 51.32 -1.89
C MET A 255 27.86 50.70 -0.83
N GLU A 256 27.21 51.50 0.02
CA GLU A 256 26.21 51.02 0.97
C GLU A 256 25.06 50.31 0.25
N THR A 257 24.58 50.87 -0.86
CA THR A 257 23.56 50.25 -1.71
C THR A 257 24.06 48.93 -2.30
N ASN A 258 25.29 48.89 -2.82
CA ASN A 258 25.88 47.66 -3.37
C ASN A 258 26.05 46.56 -2.31
N LEU A 259 26.45 46.91 -1.09
CA LEU A 259 26.56 45.98 0.04
C LEU A 259 25.18 45.47 0.48
N LEU A 260 24.16 46.32 0.52
CA LEU A 260 22.78 45.91 0.78
C LEU A 260 22.26 44.95 -0.28
N VAL A 261 22.49 45.25 -1.55
CA VAL A 261 22.11 44.35 -2.66
C VAL A 261 22.84 43.00 -2.53
N LEU A 262 24.13 42.97 -2.19
CA LEU A 262 24.84 41.71 -1.94
C LEU A 262 24.25 40.95 -0.74
N LEU A 263 23.86 41.65 0.32
CA LEU A 263 23.23 41.04 1.49
C LEU A 263 21.87 40.40 1.12
N GLU A 264 21.03 41.13 0.39
CA GLU A 264 19.74 40.63 -0.12
C GLU A 264 19.93 39.43 -1.05
N LEU A 265 20.88 39.52 -1.98
CA LEU A 265 21.24 38.41 -2.88
C LEU A 265 21.78 37.19 -2.12
N SER A 266 22.31 37.37 -0.91
CA SER A 266 22.89 36.26 -0.13
C SER A 266 21.86 35.45 0.67
N GLU A 267 20.69 36.04 0.97
CA GLU A 267 19.64 35.42 1.79
C GLU A 267 19.25 34.01 1.30
N PRO A 268 19.04 33.77 -0.01
CA PRO A 268 18.66 32.45 -0.53
C PRO A 268 19.75 31.39 -0.39
N PHE A 269 21.00 31.80 -0.14
CA PHE A 269 22.16 30.92 -0.05
C PHE A 269 22.52 30.56 1.39
N ALA A 270 21.90 31.15 2.40
CA ALA A 270 22.22 30.83 3.79
C ALA A 270 21.77 29.39 4.17
N PRO A 271 22.58 28.61 4.92
CA PRO A 271 23.98 28.85 5.29
C PRO A 271 24.96 28.26 4.26
N ASN A 272 25.53 29.10 3.38
CA ASN A 272 26.64 28.72 2.51
C ASN A 272 27.94 29.34 3.07
N PRO A 273 28.90 28.53 3.54
CA PRO A 273 30.16 29.03 4.10
C PRO A 273 30.94 29.93 3.13
N GLN A 274 30.90 29.61 1.83
CA GLN A 274 31.61 30.39 0.81
C GLN A 274 30.99 31.77 0.65
N VAL A 275 29.66 31.86 0.57
CA VAL A 275 28.93 33.14 0.48
C VAL A 275 29.15 33.97 1.75
N THR A 276 29.12 33.32 2.92
CA THR A 276 29.37 33.98 4.20
C THR A 276 30.78 34.58 4.25
N GLN A 277 31.80 33.81 3.85
CA GLN A 277 33.19 34.30 3.82
C GLN A 277 33.36 35.46 2.83
N ALA A 278 32.70 35.40 1.68
CA ALA A 278 32.76 36.45 0.66
C ALA A 278 32.11 37.76 1.15
N LEU A 279 31.00 37.69 1.91
CA LEU A 279 30.39 38.85 2.57
C LEU A 279 31.31 39.46 3.64
N ILE A 280 31.98 38.62 4.43
CA ILE A 280 32.95 39.08 5.43
C ILE A 280 34.10 39.81 4.74
N GLU A 281 34.68 39.23 3.69
CA GLU A 281 35.80 39.84 2.94
C GLU A 281 35.41 41.22 2.37
N VAL A 282 34.25 41.34 1.71
CA VAL A 282 33.87 42.63 1.10
C VAL A 282 33.63 43.70 2.17
N ASN A 283 33.05 43.32 3.31
CA ASN A 283 32.85 44.24 4.44
C ASN A 283 34.17 44.66 5.08
N GLU A 284 35.11 43.74 5.26
CA GLU A 284 36.45 44.03 5.78
C GLU A 284 37.22 44.98 4.84
N VAL A 285 37.22 44.71 3.54
CA VAL A 285 37.95 45.54 2.57
C VAL A 285 37.32 46.93 2.47
N TRP A 286 35.99 47.03 2.51
CA TRP A 286 35.27 48.31 2.56
C TRP A 286 35.63 49.13 3.80
N LEU A 287 35.54 48.53 4.99
CA LEU A 287 35.85 49.20 6.24
C LEU A 287 37.30 49.67 6.28
N ASN A 288 38.24 48.83 5.81
CA ASN A 288 39.65 49.17 5.72
C ASN A 288 39.88 50.37 4.78
N LEU A 289 39.18 50.45 3.65
CA LEU A 289 39.26 51.60 2.76
C LEU A 289 38.73 52.87 3.43
N ALA A 290 37.58 52.79 4.11
CA ALA A 290 36.98 53.95 4.79
C ALA A 290 37.87 54.51 5.91
N VAL A 291 38.45 53.62 6.73
CA VAL A 291 39.40 53.99 7.78
C VAL A 291 40.65 54.62 7.17
N TYR A 292 41.22 54.00 6.13
CA TYR A 292 42.43 54.51 5.48
C TYR A 292 42.22 55.89 4.85
N ALA A 293 41.08 56.10 4.18
CA ALA A 293 40.73 57.41 3.60
C ALA A 293 40.64 58.49 4.68
N PHE A 294 40.02 58.17 5.83
CA PHE A 294 39.94 59.11 6.96
C PHE A 294 41.31 59.43 7.56
N GLU A 295 42.14 58.40 7.81
CA GLU A 295 43.50 58.58 8.34
C GLU A 295 44.36 59.40 7.38
N ARG A 296 44.31 59.11 6.08
CA ARG A 296 45.07 59.84 5.07
C ARG A 296 44.65 61.31 5.02
N MET A 297 43.34 61.59 5.01
CA MET A 297 42.82 62.97 5.07
C MET A 297 43.27 63.69 6.34
N ARG A 298 43.19 63.05 7.51
CA ARG A 298 43.66 63.63 8.78
C ARG A 298 45.14 63.98 8.71
N ASP A 299 45.97 63.04 8.24
CA ASP A 299 47.42 63.23 8.19
C ASP A 299 47.79 64.37 7.23
N THR A 300 47.15 64.42 6.05
CA THR A 300 47.32 65.54 5.11
C THR A 300 46.88 66.88 5.69
N LEU A 301 45.77 66.94 6.43
CA LEU A 301 45.34 68.17 7.12
C LEU A 301 46.36 68.62 8.19
N MET A 302 46.96 67.67 8.92
CA MET A 302 47.99 67.97 9.91
C MET A 302 49.28 68.47 9.25
N GLU A 303 49.67 67.89 8.12
CA GLU A 303 50.82 68.35 7.32
C GLU A 303 50.61 69.77 6.81
N LEU A 304 49.43 70.08 6.24
CA LEU A 304 49.07 71.42 5.80
C LEU A 304 49.04 72.43 6.95
N HIS A 305 48.44 72.06 8.09
CA HIS A 305 48.37 72.93 9.26
C HIS A 305 49.77 73.29 9.78
N ALA A 306 50.67 72.30 9.87
CA ALA A 306 52.07 72.53 10.23
C ALA A 306 52.78 73.47 9.24
N GLN A 307 52.51 73.33 7.94
CA GLN A 307 53.11 74.18 6.88
C GLN A 307 52.50 75.59 6.82
N SER A 308 51.24 75.76 7.23
CA SER A 308 50.50 77.03 7.12
C SER A 308 51.10 78.17 7.94
N GLY A 309 51.91 77.87 8.97
CA GLY A 309 52.48 78.86 9.89
C GLY A 309 51.44 79.58 10.75
N VAL A 310 50.17 79.15 10.74
CA VAL A 310 49.06 79.78 11.48
C VAL A 310 49.33 79.78 13.00
N GLU A 311 49.91 78.71 13.53
CA GLU A 311 50.31 78.65 14.95
C GLU A 311 51.42 79.64 15.30
N VAL A 312 52.34 79.90 14.38
CA VAL A 312 53.43 80.87 14.56
C VAL A 312 52.87 82.30 14.47
N ALA A 313 51.95 82.55 13.53
CA ALA A 313 51.29 83.83 13.34
C ALA A 313 50.38 84.23 14.52
N THR A 314 49.69 83.26 15.12
CA THR A 314 48.86 83.47 16.31
C THR A 314 49.71 83.70 17.56
N LYS A 315 50.81 82.95 17.77
CA LYS A 315 51.75 83.20 18.89
C LYS A 315 52.40 84.58 18.83
N LYS A 316 52.73 85.11 17.65
CA LYS A 316 53.29 86.47 17.50
C LYS A 316 52.31 87.59 17.88
N LYS A 317 51.00 87.38 17.74
CA LYS A 317 49.98 88.39 18.09
C LYS A 317 49.64 88.45 19.58
N VAL A 318 49.97 87.42 20.37
CA VAL A 318 49.68 87.37 21.81
C VAL A 318 50.75 88.11 22.66
N ILE A 319 51.84 88.58 22.06
CA ILE A 319 52.93 89.29 22.77
C ILE A 319 52.71 90.83 22.82
N PHE A 320 51.66 91.34 22.18
CA PHE A 320 51.30 92.77 22.22
C PHE A 320 49.93 92.99 22.87
N TRP A 321 49.85 92.75 24.17
CA TRP A 321 48.91 93.40 25.10
C TRP A 321 49.60 93.55 26.46
#